data_AF-A0A954Y5A6-F1
#
_entry.id   AF-A0A954Y5A6-F1
#
_cell.length_a   1.000
_cell.length_b   1.000
_cell.length_c   1.000
_cell.angle_alpha   90.00
_cell.angle_beta   90.00
_cell.angle_gamma   90.00
#
_symmetry.space_group_name_H-M   'P 1'
#
loop_
_entity.id
_entity.type
_entity.pdbx_description
1 polymer ?
#
loop_
_entity_poly.entity_id
_entity_poly.type
_entity_poly.pdbx_seq_one_letter_code
_entity_poly.pdbx_strand_id
1 'polypeptide(L)'
;MFQHFTPQEVLARLGPPRRLLSTSAKSEKSRGVGVLSRVLYLTSGVFCPGATAGCLGVCLGHSSGRMTMLQSANARDRRTALYAEDQEYFLDLLRCDLRQLREDARLEGMTPAVRLNGTSDIPWERLHGELFVEFQDLEFYDYTKVAARVRKFILSRHGLADFPPNYHLTFSASEGSEAEARELLAGGAGVAVVFWPHLPENHWGYPVLNGDKHDARFLDSEHVSELEGYVVGLAAKGAAHEDRSGFVVKTAGEPAWLKHANAA
;
A
#
# COMPACT_ATOMS: atom_id res chain seq x y z
N MET A 1 3.70 5.30 -20.06
CA MET A 1 3.24 6.58 -20.63
C MET A 1 4.22 7.72 -20.34
N PHE A 2 4.56 7.98 -19.08
CA PHE A 2 5.46 9.07 -18.66
C PHE A 2 6.93 9.00 -19.12
N GLN A 3 7.37 7.92 -19.77
CA GLN A 3 8.68 7.87 -20.44
C GLN A 3 8.69 8.60 -21.79
N HIS A 4 7.51 8.86 -22.36
CA HIS A 4 7.36 9.39 -23.72
C HIS A 4 6.47 10.62 -23.80
N PHE A 5 5.71 10.92 -22.74
CA PHE A 5 4.73 12.00 -22.74
C PHE A 5 4.82 12.81 -21.46
N THR A 6 4.65 14.13 -21.57
CA THR A 6 4.48 15.01 -20.41
C THR A 6 3.12 14.75 -19.74
N PRO A 7 2.93 15.15 -18.48
CA PRO A 7 1.62 15.00 -17.85
C PRO A 7 0.49 15.77 -18.58
N GLN A 8 0.73 16.98 -19.10
CA GLN A 8 -0.26 17.70 -19.92
C GLN A 8 -0.65 16.90 -21.16
N GLU A 9 0.34 16.32 -21.83
CA GLU A 9 0.15 15.47 -23.01
C GLU A 9 -0.61 14.18 -22.69
N VAL A 10 -0.45 13.63 -21.49
CA VAL A 10 -1.25 12.51 -20.99
C VAL A 10 -2.70 12.93 -20.81
N LEU A 11 -2.96 14.06 -20.14
CA LEU A 11 -4.31 14.58 -19.93
C LEU A 11 -5.01 14.96 -21.25
N ALA A 12 -4.28 15.51 -22.21
CA ALA A 12 -4.82 15.82 -23.53
C ALA A 12 -5.28 14.55 -24.28
N ARG A 13 -4.52 13.46 -24.18
CA ARG A 13 -4.83 12.18 -24.84
C ARG A 13 -5.93 11.40 -24.14
N LEU A 14 -5.89 11.37 -22.82
CA LEU A 14 -6.70 10.48 -22.01
C LEU A 14 -7.91 11.18 -21.35
N GLY A 15 -7.89 12.50 -21.27
CA GLY A 15 -8.83 13.30 -20.49
C GLY A 15 -8.53 13.24 -18.98
N PRO A 16 -9.06 14.20 -18.19
CA PRO A 16 -8.92 14.18 -16.74
C PRO A 16 -9.68 13.00 -16.11
N PRO A 17 -9.21 12.48 -14.95
CA PRO A 17 -9.97 11.48 -14.21
C PRO A 17 -11.25 12.09 -13.63
N ARG A 18 -12.33 11.31 -13.57
CA ARG A 18 -13.58 11.71 -12.89
C ARG A 18 -13.62 11.32 -11.42
N ARG A 19 -12.86 10.27 -11.05
CA ARG A 19 -12.68 9.75 -9.69
C ARG A 19 -11.25 9.26 -9.52
N LEU A 20 -10.71 9.45 -8.34
CA LEU A 20 -9.35 9.10 -7.94
C LEU A 20 -9.30 7.78 -7.15
N LEU A 21 -10.27 7.55 -6.28
CA LEU A 21 -10.34 6.36 -5.44
C LEU A 21 -11.01 5.19 -6.19
N SER A 22 -10.53 3.98 -5.91
CA SER A 22 -10.99 2.74 -6.53
C SER A 22 -11.01 1.58 -5.55
N THR A 23 -11.70 0.49 -5.90
CA THR A 23 -11.65 -0.77 -5.14
C THR A 23 -10.56 -1.70 -5.67
N SER A 24 -10.13 -2.62 -4.83
CA SER A 24 -9.21 -3.71 -5.14
C SER A 24 -9.72 -5.01 -4.53
N ALA A 25 -9.22 -6.15 -5.00
CA ALA A 25 -9.59 -7.44 -4.39
C ALA A 25 -9.25 -7.49 -2.88
N LYS A 26 -8.25 -6.74 -2.41
CA LYS A 26 -7.92 -6.66 -0.98
C LYS A 26 -8.86 -5.74 -0.21
N SER A 27 -9.28 -4.62 -0.80
CA SER A 27 -10.23 -3.71 -0.14
C SER A 27 -11.61 -4.37 0.04
N GLU A 28 -12.03 -5.21 -0.91
CA GLU A 28 -13.27 -5.98 -0.77
C GLU A 28 -13.20 -6.98 0.41
N LYS A 29 -12.03 -7.60 0.64
CA LYS A 29 -11.86 -8.51 1.78
C LYS A 29 -11.91 -7.78 3.12
N SER A 30 -11.52 -6.51 3.18
CA SER A 30 -11.62 -5.69 4.40
C SER A 30 -13.06 -5.52 4.91
N ARG A 31 -14.08 -5.69 4.04
CA ARG A 31 -15.48 -5.68 4.49
C ARG A 31 -15.78 -6.81 5.48
N GLY A 32 -15.05 -7.92 5.40
CA GLY A 32 -15.17 -9.04 6.35
C GLY A 32 -14.68 -8.72 7.76
N VAL A 33 -13.95 -7.61 7.94
CA VAL A 33 -13.52 -7.08 9.24
C VAL A 33 -14.18 -5.72 9.53
N GLY A 34 -15.34 -5.43 8.92
CA GLY A 34 -16.12 -4.22 9.17
C GLY A 34 -15.52 -2.94 8.59
N VAL A 35 -14.62 -3.03 7.61
CA VAL A 35 -13.94 -1.88 7.00
C VAL A 35 -14.33 -1.73 5.54
N LEU A 36 -14.87 -0.56 5.18
CA LEU A 36 -15.07 -0.18 3.78
C LEU A 36 -13.84 0.62 3.33
N SER A 37 -12.95 -0.03 2.58
CA SER A 37 -11.74 0.64 2.09
C SER A 37 -11.73 0.99 0.60
N ARG A 38 -11.00 2.06 0.27
CA ARG A 38 -10.68 2.48 -1.10
C ARG A 38 -9.19 2.75 -1.23
N VAL A 39 -8.70 2.65 -2.46
CA VAL A 39 -7.27 2.80 -2.78
C VAL A 39 -7.09 3.79 -3.92
N LEU A 40 -6.16 4.73 -3.73
CA LEU A 40 -5.62 5.57 -4.78
C LEU A 40 -4.45 4.85 -5.45
N TYR A 41 -4.56 4.67 -6.76
CA TYR A 41 -3.48 4.14 -7.58
C TYR A 41 -2.96 5.22 -8.52
N LEU A 42 -1.65 5.46 -8.45
CA LEU A 42 -0.88 6.27 -9.39
C LEU A 42 0.06 5.39 -10.21
N THR A 43 0.67 5.94 -11.24
CA THR A 43 1.57 5.22 -12.14
C THR A 43 2.83 4.84 -11.38
N SER A 44 3.11 3.54 -11.39
CA SER A 44 4.21 2.96 -10.63
C SER A 44 5.54 3.53 -11.07
N GLY A 45 6.38 3.90 -10.10
CA GLY A 45 7.70 4.47 -10.34
C GLY A 45 7.73 5.98 -10.61
N VAL A 46 6.59 6.66 -10.73
CA VAL A 46 6.57 8.12 -10.89
C VAL A 46 6.71 8.82 -9.53
N PHE A 47 5.88 8.45 -8.56
CA PHE A 47 5.88 9.03 -7.21
C PHE A 47 6.26 8.00 -6.15
N CYS A 48 7.39 7.32 -6.31
CA CYS A 48 7.87 6.32 -5.35
C CYS A 48 9.40 6.46 -5.16
N PRO A 49 9.87 7.34 -4.27
CA PRO A 49 11.30 7.66 -4.17
C PRO A 49 12.16 6.50 -3.65
N GLY A 50 11.57 5.61 -2.85
CA GLY A 50 12.27 4.41 -2.36
C GLY A 50 12.21 3.22 -3.32
N ALA A 51 11.76 3.40 -4.56
CA ALA A 51 11.60 2.31 -5.51
C ALA A 51 12.96 1.79 -6.01
N THR A 52 13.25 0.53 -5.72
CA THR A 52 14.40 -0.19 -6.26
C THR A 52 14.09 -0.82 -7.62
N ALA A 53 15.12 -1.20 -8.37
CA ALA A 53 14.95 -1.87 -9.66
C ALA A 53 14.20 -3.22 -9.52
N GLY A 54 14.48 -4.00 -8.47
CA GLY A 54 13.83 -5.27 -8.22
C GLY A 54 12.34 -5.11 -7.94
N CYS A 55 11.98 -4.24 -6.99
CA CYS A 55 10.57 -4.02 -6.66
C CYS A 55 9.76 -3.38 -7.81
N LEU A 56 10.38 -2.53 -8.65
CA LEU A 56 9.71 -1.98 -9.84
C LEU A 56 9.50 -3.05 -10.91
N GLY A 57 10.47 -3.94 -11.09
CA GLY A 57 10.41 -5.04 -12.05
C GLY A 57 9.25 -6.00 -11.77
N VAL A 58 8.91 -6.21 -10.50
CA VAL A 58 7.78 -7.08 -10.09
C VAL A 58 6.57 -6.32 -9.56
N CYS A 59 6.56 -4.99 -9.66
CA CYS A 59 5.50 -4.14 -9.09
C CYS A 59 4.12 -4.57 -9.58
N LEU A 60 3.16 -4.72 -8.67
CA LEU A 60 1.78 -5.10 -8.98
C LEU A 60 1.16 -4.24 -10.08
N GLY A 61 1.56 -2.96 -10.14
CA GLY A 61 1.14 -2.04 -11.17
C GLY A 61 1.52 -2.46 -12.59
N HIS A 62 2.52 -3.32 -12.80
CA HIS A 62 2.97 -3.76 -14.11
C HIS A 62 2.81 -5.28 -14.31
N SER A 63 2.69 -6.04 -13.22
CA SER A 63 2.92 -7.49 -13.25
C SER A 63 1.74 -8.36 -12.82
N SER A 64 0.64 -7.80 -12.30
CA SER A 64 -0.39 -8.63 -11.65
C SER A 64 -1.82 -8.11 -11.72
N GLY A 65 -2.76 -9.04 -11.87
CA GLY A 65 -4.20 -8.84 -11.67
C GLY A 65 -4.81 -7.80 -12.62
N ARG A 66 -5.85 -7.11 -12.12
CA ARG A 66 -6.55 -6.07 -12.89
C ARG A 66 -5.66 -4.87 -13.22
N MET A 67 -4.56 -4.69 -12.50
CA MET A 67 -3.69 -3.51 -12.64
C MET A 67 -2.97 -3.45 -13.99
N THR A 68 -2.77 -4.59 -14.65
CA THR A 68 -2.14 -4.66 -15.99
C THR A 68 -3.11 -4.37 -17.13
N MET A 69 -4.42 -4.35 -16.86
CA MET A 69 -5.42 -4.04 -17.87
C MET A 69 -5.27 -2.59 -18.33
N LEU A 70 -5.41 -2.35 -19.64
CA LEU A 70 -5.23 -1.03 -20.25
C LEU A 70 -6.07 0.06 -19.57
N GLN A 71 -7.31 -0.26 -19.17
CA GLN A 71 -8.18 0.71 -18.49
C GLN A 71 -7.64 1.11 -17.11
N SER A 72 -7.08 0.16 -16.36
CA SER A 72 -6.46 0.42 -15.05
C SER A 72 -5.11 1.13 -15.19
N ALA A 73 -4.34 0.84 -16.24
CA ALA A 73 -3.13 1.61 -16.58
C ALA A 73 -3.48 3.06 -16.93
N ASN A 74 -4.43 3.27 -17.86
CA ASN A 74 -4.89 4.60 -18.26
C ASN A 74 -5.46 5.40 -17.08
N ALA A 75 -6.24 4.76 -16.18
CA ALA A 75 -6.77 5.43 -15.00
C ALA A 75 -5.64 5.94 -14.09
N ARG A 76 -4.60 5.13 -13.85
CA ARG A 76 -3.42 5.56 -13.10
C ARG A 76 -2.67 6.68 -13.80
N ASP A 77 -2.50 6.58 -15.12
CA ASP A 77 -1.81 7.61 -15.89
C ASP A 77 -2.53 8.95 -15.82
N ARG A 78 -3.86 8.98 -15.96
CA ARG A 78 -4.68 10.20 -15.80
C ARG A 78 -4.57 10.81 -14.40
N ARG A 79 -4.66 9.98 -13.35
CA ARG A 79 -4.55 10.43 -11.94
C ARG A 79 -3.17 11.01 -11.65
N THR A 80 -2.13 10.32 -12.11
CA THR A 80 -0.73 10.74 -11.94
C THR A 80 -0.47 12.04 -12.67
N ALA A 81 -0.98 12.15 -13.90
CA ALA A 81 -0.80 13.35 -14.69
C ALA A 81 -1.53 14.53 -14.06
N LEU A 82 -2.75 14.32 -13.58
CA LEU A 82 -3.48 15.37 -12.86
C LEU A 82 -2.75 15.82 -11.60
N TYR A 83 -2.24 14.91 -10.79
CA TYR A 83 -1.46 15.28 -9.60
C TYR A 83 -0.16 16.03 -9.92
N ALA A 84 0.44 15.79 -11.09
CA ALA A 84 1.65 16.49 -11.51
C ALA A 84 1.35 17.91 -12.04
N GLU A 85 0.19 18.10 -12.69
CA GLU A 85 -0.16 19.36 -13.38
C GLU A 85 -0.99 20.32 -12.54
N ASP A 86 -1.94 19.79 -11.79
CA ASP A 86 -2.95 20.58 -11.09
C ASP A 86 -3.29 19.88 -9.77
N GLN A 87 -2.39 20.08 -8.79
CA GLN A 87 -2.54 19.51 -7.46
C GLN A 87 -3.78 20.04 -6.74
N GLU A 88 -4.16 21.29 -6.96
CA GLU A 88 -5.36 21.88 -6.35
C GLU A 88 -6.62 21.13 -6.83
N TYR A 89 -6.78 20.98 -8.15
CA TYR A 89 -7.93 20.25 -8.70
C TYR A 89 -7.87 18.75 -8.33
N PHE A 90 -6.68 18.15 -8.26
CA PHE A 90 -6.53 16.79 -7.76
C PHE A 90 -7.06 16.64 -6.33
N LEU A 91 -6.65 17.54 -5.42
CA LEU A 91 -7.07 17.50 -4.02
C LEU A 91 -8.57 17.73 -3.87
N ASP A 92 -9.17 18.60 -4.68
CA ASP A 92 -10.62 18.81 -4.66
C ASP A 92 -11.39 17.56 -5.11
N LEU A 93 -10.93 16.88 -6.17
CA LEU A 93 -11.48 15.58 -6.55
C LEU A 93 -11.28 14.53 -5.45
N LEU A 94 -10.13 14.53 -4.77
CA LEU A 94 -9.85 13.60 -3.67
C LEU A 94 -10.81 13.84 -2.50
N ARG A 95 -11.03 15.10 -2.12
CA ARG A 95 -12.02 15.46 -1.08
C ARG A 95 -13.41 14.98 -1.43
N CYS A 96 -13.82 15.07 -2.70
CA CYS A 96 -15.11 14.55 -3.15
C CYS A 96 -15.21 13.04 -2.97
N ASP A 97 -14.17 12.29 -3.37
CA ASP A 97 -14.14 10.84 -3.20
C ASP A 97 -14.08 10.42 -1.72
N LEU A 98 -13.37 11.15 -0.87
CA LEU A 98 -13.31 10.89 0.58
C LEU A 98 -14.66 11.15 1.26
N ARG A 99 -15.38 12.22 0.88
CA ARG A 99 -16.74 12.49 1.36
C ARG A 99 -17.71 11.39 0.94
N GLN A 100 -17.58 10.88 -0.28
CA GLN A 100 -18.38 9.76 -0.74
C GLN A 100 -18.08 8.48 0.04
N LEU A 101 -16.80 8.17 0.25
CA LEU A 101 -16.38 7.02 1.05
C LEU A 101 -16.96 7.06 2.46
N ARG A 102 -16.91 8.23 3.10
CA ARG A 102 -17.51 8.45 4.42
C ARG A 102 -18.99 8.10 4.44
N GLU A 103 -19.74 8.63 3.47
CA GLU A 103 -21.18 8.42 3.41
C GLU A 103 -21.53 6.96 3.10
N ASP A 104 -20.82 6.33 2.16
CA ASP A 104 -20.99 4.92 1.82
C ASP A 104 -20.75 4.04 3.06
N ALA A 105 -19.67 4.28 3.81
CA ALA A 105 -19.34 3.52 5.01
C ALA A 105 -20.37 3.73 6.12
N ARG A 106 -20.87 4.96 6.29
CA ARG A 106 -21.94 5.28 7.24
C ARG A 106 -23.22 4.52 6.93
N LEU A 107 -23.63 4.46 5.65
CA LEU A 107 -24.81 3.72 5.21
C LEU A 107 -24.65 2.21 5.39
N GLU A 108 -23.44 1.70 5.28
CA GLU A 108 -23.11 0.28 5.43
C GLU A 108 -22.78 -0.13 6.88
N GLY A 109 -22.70 0.83 7.81
CA GLY A 109 -22.30 0.57 9.20
C GLY A 109 -20.85 0.07 9.32
N MET A 110 -19.96 0.53 8.44
CA MET A 110 -18.54 0.14 8.38
C MET A 110 -17.62 1.31 8.72
N THR A 111 -16.37 0.99 9.09
CA THR A 111 -15.30 1.98 9.26
C THR A 111 -14.80 2.42 7.87
N PRO A 112 -14.83 3.72 7.52
CA PRO A 112 -14.29 4.20 6.26
C PRO A 112 -12.76 4.25 6.34
N ALA A 113 -12.09 3.62 5.36
CA ALA A 113 -10.62 3.63 5.33
C ALA A 113 -10.05 3.88 3.93
N VAL A 114 -8.92 4.57 3.84
CA VAL A 114 -8.31 4.91 2.56
C VAL A 114 -6.81 4.65 2.56
N ARG A 115 -6.35 4.03 1.47
CA ARG A 115 -4.94 3.87 1.14
C ARG A 115 -4.57 4.78 -0.01
N LEU A 116 -3.87 5.88 0.30
CA LEU A 116 -3.50 6.88 -0.71
C LEU A 116 -2.28 6.44 -1.54
N ASN A 117 -1.47 5.53 -1.01
CA ASN A 117 -0.30 4.92 -1.66
C ASN A 117 -0.58 3.46 -2.05
N GLY A 118 -1.40 3.28 -3.08
CA GLY A 118 -1.61 1.97 -3.70
C GLY A 118 -0.40 1.49 -4.51
N THR A 119 0.13 2.36 -5.38
CA THR A 119 1.30 2.10 -6.25
C THR A 119 2.27 3.29 -6.32
N SER A 120 2.14 4.22 -5.38
CA SER A 120 3.01 5.36 -5.11
C SER A 120 3.53 5.27 -3.68
N ASP A 121 4.34 6.24 -3.27
CA ASP A 121 4.86 6.43 -1.92
C ASP A 121 5.06 7.94 -1.67
N ILE A 122 3.95 8.69 -1.74
CA ILE A 122 3.89 10.13 -1.47
C ILE A 122 3.76 10.34 0.05
N PRO A 123 4.55 11.25 0.66
CA PRO A 123 4.43 11.60 2.07
C PRO A 123 3.23 12.55 2.30
N TRP A 124 2.01 12.00 2.22
CA TRP A 124 0.75 12.74 2.35
C TRP A 124 0.66 13.53 3.65
N GLU A 125 1.10 12.95 4.77
CA GLU A 125 1.12 13.58 6.09
C GLU A 125 1.96 14.87 6.13
N ARG A 126 2.93 15.00 5.21
CA ARG A 126 3.83 16.15 5.13
C ARG A 126 3.36 17.16 4.09
N LEU A 127 2.87 16.69 2.95
CA LEU A 127 2.52 17.55 1.81
C LEU A 127 1.07 18.05 1.89
N HIS A 128 0.18 17.22 2.43
CA HIS A 128 -1.27 17.41 2.42
C HIS A 128 -1.86 17.03 3.80
N GLY A 129 -1.20 17.50 4.85
CA GLY A 129 -1.54 17.19 6.24
C GLY A 129 -2.97 17.64 6.64
N GLU A 130 -3.51 18.62 5.93
CA GLU A 130 -4.87 19.11 6.11
C GLU A 130 -5.95 18.05 5.82
N LEU A 131 -5.67 17.06 4.97
CA LEU A 131 -6.62 15.98 4.68
C LEU A 131 -6.92 15.14 5.93
N PHE A 132 -5.91 14.90 6.77
CA PHE A 132 -6.08 14.10 7.99
C PHE A 132 -6.88 14.84 9.05
N VAL A 133 -6.83 16.18 9.04
CA VAL A 133 -7.63 17.05 9.90
C VAL A 133 -9.07 17.17 9.39
N GLU A 134 -9.26 17.38 8.08
CA GLU A 134 -10.59 17.49 7.45
C GLU A 134 -11.39 16.18 7.57
N PHE A 135 -10.71 15.04 7.51
CA PHE A 135 -11.30 13.70 7.53
C PHE A 135 -10.83 12.88 8.74
N GLN A 136 -10.89 13.48 9.94
CA GLN A 136 -10.51 12.81 11.20
C GLN A 136 -11.30 11.52 11.49
N ASP A 137 -12.45 11.32 10.83
CA ASP A 137 -13.31 10.15 10.98
C ASP A 137 -12.99 9.02 9.98
N LEU A 138 -11.99 9.22 9.11
CA LEU A 138 -11.47 8.20 8.19
C LEU A 138 -10.15 7.63 8.71
N GLU A 139 -9.99 6.32 8.55
CA GLU A 139 -8.73 5.63 8.77
C GLU A 139 -7.85 5.71 7.52
N PHE A 140 -6.76 6.45 7.60
CA PHE A 140 -5.73 6.44 6.56
C PHE A 140 -4.72 5.36 6.87
N TYR A 141 -4.25 4.65 5.85
CA TYR A 141 -3.17 3.69 6.03
C TYR A 141 -2.38 3.50 4.75
N ASP A 142 -1.05 3.36 4.86
CA ASP A 142 -0.19 3.19 3.70
C ASP A 142 0.99 2.25 3.95
N TYR A 143 1.53 1.73 2.85
CA TYR A 143 2.81 1.05 2.83
C TYR A 143 3.86 2.03 2.28
N THR A 144 5.00 2.14 2.94
CA THR A 144 6.09 3.05 2.51
C THR A 144 7.44 2.37 2.56
N LYS A 145 8.31 2.66 1.59
CA LYS A 145 9.72 2.26 1.59
C LYS A 145 10.62 3.27 2.28
N VAL A 146 10.06 4.41 2.71
CA VAL A 146 10.83 5.50 3.33
C VAL A 146 10.85 5.31 4.85
N ALA A 147 11.90 4.67 5.35
CA ALA A 147 12.05 4.33 6.77
C ALA A 147 11.88 5.54 7.71
N ALA A 148 12.35 6.72 7.31
CA ALA A 148 12.21 7.95 8.10
C ALA A 148 10.74 8.32 8.40
N ARG A 149 9.80 8.01 7.50
CA ARG A 149 8.36 8.23 7.73
C ARG A 149 7.84 7.31 8.84
N VAL A 150 8.24 6.02 8.78
CA VAL A 150 7.85 5.01 9.77
C VAL A 150 8.48 5.31 11.13
N ARG A 151 9.73 5.78 11.19
CA ARG A 151 10.36 6.24 12.45
C ARG A 151 9.55 7.37 13.09
N LYS A 152 9.12 8.36 12.31
CA LYS A 152 8.28 9.46 12.82
C LYS A 152 6.95 8.94 13.36
N PHE A 153 6.31 8.03 12.64
CA PHE A 153 5.08 7.35 13.06
C PHE A 153 5.27 6.59 14.38
N ILE A 154 6.31 5.76 14.52
CA ILE A 154 6.62 5.07 15.78
C ILE A 154 6.83 6.08 16.91
N LEU A 155 7.66 7.11 16.71
CA LEU A 155 7.92 8.12 17.73
C LEU A 155 6.62 8.81 18.19
N SER A 156 5.65 9.02 17.29
CA SER A 156 4.36 9.59 17.66
C SER A 156 3.54 8.70 18.60
N ARG A 157 3.63 7.36 18.46
CA ARG A 157 2.99 6.41 19.39
C ARG A 157 3.55 6.52 20.82
N HIS A 158 4.79 6.98 20.94
CA HIS A 158 5.42 7.26 22.24
C HIS A 158 5.23 8.71 22.70
N GLY A 159 4.46 9.53 21.97
CA GLY A 159 4.29 10.96 22.27
C GLY A 159 5.54 11.80 22.00
N LEU A 160 6.46 11.32 21.16
CA LEU A 160 7.77 11.95 20.89
C LEU A 160 7.83 12.67 19.53
N ALA A 161 6.78 12.59 18.70
CA ALA A 161 6.71 13.29 17.42
C ALA A 161 5.26 13.56 16.99
N ASP A 162 5.05 14.62 16.22
CA ASP A 162 3.75 14.90 15.61
C ASP A 162 3.51 14.01 14.39
N PHE A 163 2.41 13.26 14.41
CA PHE A 163 1.93 12.46 13.30
C PHE A 163 0.40 12.42 13.34
N PRO A 164 -0.30 12.37 12.18
CA PRO A 164 -1.76 12.30 12.19
C PRO A 164 -2.26 11.05 12.93
N PRO A 165 -3.16 11.19 13.92
CA PRO A 165 -3.58 10.08 14.78
C PRO A 165 -4.40 9.03 14.02
N ASN A 166 -5.06 9.43 12.92
CA ASN A 166 -5.83 8.57 12.03
C ASN A 166 -5.02 8.09 10.82
N TYR A 167 -3.69 7.99 10.95
CA TYR A 167 -2.83 7.49 9.87
C TYR A 167 -1.87 6.40 10.34
N HIS A 168 -1.95 5.22 9.72
CA HIS A 168 -1.09 4.10 9.99
C HIS A 168 -0.07 3.88 8.87
N LEU A 169 1.21 3.69 9.20
CA LEU A 169 2.25 3.33 8.24
C LEU A 169 2.81 1.93 8.49
N THR A 170 2.85 1.13 7.43
CA THR A 170 3.57 -0.15 7.38
C THR A 170 4.82 0.01 6.52
N PHE A 171 5.99 -0.37 7.02
CA PHE A 171 7.21 -0.34 6.21
C PHE A 171 7.15 -1.43 5.13
N SER A 172 7.46 -1.12 3.88
CA SER A 172 7.55 -2.10 2.79
C SER A 172 9.00 -2.48 2.59
N ALA A 173 9.40 -3.66 3.07
CA ALA A 173 10.73 -4.17 2.82
C ALA A 173 10.94 -4.41 1.30
N SER A 174 12.15 -4.12 0.86
CA SER A 174 12.71 -4.45 -0.45
C SER A 174 14.08 -5.11 -0.30
N GLU A 175 14.65 -5.56 -1.41
CA GLU A 175 16.03 -6.04 -1.45
C GLU A 175 16.98 -4.99 -0.83
N GLY A 176 17.86 -5.44 0.06
CA GLY A 176 18.83 -4.59 0.76
C GLY A 176 18.32 -3.79 1.96
N SER A 177 17.01 -3.80 2.26
CA SER A 177 16.42 -3.03 3.39
C SER A 177 16.33 -3.79 4.71
N GLU A 178 17.00 -4.94 4.85
CA GLU A 178 16.88 -5.81 6.02
C GLU A 178 17.31 -5.11 7.32
N ALA A 179 18.38 -4.31 7.27
CA ALA A 179 18.87 -3.61 8.46
C ALA A 179 17.84 -2.59 8.96
N GLU A 180 17.29 -1.77 8.08
CA GLU A 180 16.22 -0.81 8.41
C GLU A 180 14.95 -1.53 8.85
N ALA A 181 14.56 -2.62 8.18
CA ALA A 181 13.39 -3.40 8.55
C ALA A 181 13.50 -3.94 9.99
N ARG A 182 14.65 -4.51 10.35
CA ARG A 182 14.88 -5.04 11.70
C ARG A 182 14.92 -3.94 12.77
N GLU A 183 15.49 -2.79 12.45
CA GLU A 183 15.46 -1.62 13.35
C GLU A 183 14.04 -1.11 13.57
N LEU A 184 13.23 -0.99 12.51
CA LEU A 184 11.82 -0.59 12.61
C LEU A 184 10.98 -1.63 13.37
N LEU A 185 11.20 -2.93 13.16
CA LEU A 185 10.55 -4.00 13.92
C LEU A 185 10.87 -3.88 15.42
N ALA A 186 12.14 -3.65 15.76
CA ALA A 186 12.55 -3.46 17.15
C ALA A 186 11.92 -2.21 17.78
N GLY A 187 11.58 -1.21 16.97
CA GLY A 187 10.82 -0.03 17.37
C GLY A 187 9.29 -0.20 17.39
N GLY A 188 8.75 -1.40 17.12
CA GLY A 188 7.31 -1.63 17.19
C GLY A 188 6.53 -1.38 15.89
N ALA A 189 7.19 -1.21 14.75
CA ALA A 189 6.48 -1.08 13.47
C ALA A 189 6.07 -2.42 12.86
N GLY A 190 4.98 -2.39 12.10
CA GLY A 190 4.67 -3.41 11.12
C GLY A 190 5.59 -3.31 9.89
N VAL A 191 6.18 -4.43 9.48
CA VAL A 191 7.02 -4.51 8.27
C VAL A 191 6.45 -5.53 7.29
N ALA A 192 6.09 -5.08 6.10
CA ALA A 192 5.62 -5.92 5.01
C ALA A 192 6.77 -6.58 4.24
N VAL A 193 6.70 -7.91 4.12
CA VAL A 193 7.69 -8.73 3.43
C VAL A 193 6.97 -9.68 2.47
N VAL A 194 7.50 -9.81 1.24
CA VAL A 194 6.94 -10.70 0.22
C VAL A 194 7.64 -12.04 0.28
N PHE A 195 6.87 -13.12 0.38
CA PHE A 195 7.36 -14.49 0.52
C PHE A 195 6.95 -15.39 -0.64
N TRP A 196 7.77 -16.41 -0.90
CA TRP A 196 7.46 -17.49 -1.83
C TRP A 196 8.20 -18.79 -1.43
N PRO A 197 7.57 -19.98 -1.51
CA PRO A 197 6.19 -20.22 -1.90
C PRO A 197 5.18 -20.10 -0.76
N HIS A 198 5.63 -20.08 0.49
CA HIS A 198 4.77 -20.04 1.67
C HIS A 198 5.15 -18.90 2.61
N LEU A 199 4.16 -18.46 3.39
CA LEU A 199 4.36 -17.55 4.52
C LEU A 199 4.90 -18.36 5.70
N PRO A 200 6.08 -18.01 6.27
CA PRO A 200 6.54 -18.66 7.49
C PRO A 200 5.72 -18.15 8.68
N GLU A 201 5.74 -18.88 9.80
CA GLU A 201 5.10 -18.40 11.05
C GLU A 201 5.88 -17.25 11.70
N ASN A 202 7.21 -17.25 11.54
CA ASN A 202 8.12 -16.25 12.08
C ASN A 202 9.13 -15.80 11.02
N HIS A 203 9.48 -14.52 11.04
CA HIS A 203 10.55 -13.96 10.21
C HIS A 203 11.32 -12.88 10.98
N TRP A 204 12.65 -12.93 10.91
CA TRP A 204 13.55 -12.08 11.71
C TRP A 204 13.28 -12.06 13.22
N GLY A 205 12.67 -13.12 13.77
CA GLY A 205 12.32 -13.23 15.19
C GLY A 205 10.96 -12.64 15.56
N TYR A 206 10.17 -12.19 14.58
CA TYR A 206 8.85 -11.60 14.79
C TYR A 206 7.75 -12.47 14.18
N PRO A 207 6.52 -12.45 14.74
CA PRO A 207 5.39 -13.17 14.19
C PRO A 207 5.02 -12.62 12.81
N VAL A 208 4.58 -13.52 11.92
CA VAL A 208 4.12 -13.17 10.57
C VAL A 208 2.60 -13.19 10.51
N LEU A 209 2.01 -12.01 10.35
CA LEU A 209 0.59 -11.84 10.07
C LEU A 209 0.32 -11.96 8.57
N ASN A 210 -0.72 -12.70 8.20
CA ASN A 210 -1.07 -12.89 6.79
C ASN A 210 -1.79 -11.65 6.21
N GLY A 211 -1.02 -10.80 5.51
CA GLY A 211 -1.50 -9.57 4.88
C GLY A 211 -2.33 -9.76 3.61
N ASP A 212 -2.63 -11.00 3.19
CA ASP A 212 -3.54 -11.30 2.09
C ASP A 212 -4.98 -11.57 2.55
N LYS A 213 -5.23 -11.67 3.86
CA LYS A 213 -6.58 -11.78 4.45
C LYS A 213 -7.38 -10.48 4.30
N HIS A 214 -6.82 -9.34 4.66
CA HIS A 214 -7.36 -7.99 4.43
C HIS A 214 -6.23 -6.97 4.39
N ASP A 215 -6.52 -5.72 4.03
CA ASP A 215 -5.52 -4.64 3.92
C ASP A 215 -5.54 -3.66 5.11
N ALA A 216 -6.52 -3.75 6.00
CA ALA A 216 -6.68 -2.85 7.16
C ALA A 216 -5.60 -3.07 8.23
N ARG A 217 -4.40 -2.50 8.03
CA ARG A 217 -3.23 -2.66 8.93
C ARG A 217 -3.37 -1.91 10.25
N PHE A 218 -4.22 -0.89 10.30
CA PHE A 218 -4.56 -0.19 11.53
C PHE A 218 -5.29 -1.08 12.56
N LEU A 219 -5.82 -2.23 12.14
CA LEU A 219 -6.41 -3.25 13.03
C LEU A 219 -5.42 -4.32 13.50
N ASP A 220 -4.18 -4.33 13.00
CA ASP A 220 -3.22 -5.38 13.36
C ASP A 220 -2.85 -5.34 14.87
N SER A 221 -3.14 -4.23 15.56
CA SER A 221 -2.99 -4.09 17.02
C SER A 221 -3.91 -5.00 17.83
N GLU A 222 -4.95 -5.58 17.22
CA GLU A 222 -5.79 -6.60 17.82
C GLU A 222 -5.08 -7.96 17.96
N HIS A 223 -3.95 -8.15 17.25
CA HIS A 223 -3.22 -9.40 17.19
C HIS A 223 -1.84 -9.32 17.83
N VAL A 224 -1.25 -8.13 17.86
CA VAL A 224 0.08 -7.84 18.40
C VAL A 224 0.00 -6.52 19.16
N SER A 225 0.62 -6.42 20.33
CA SER A 225 0.65 -5.16 21.09
C SER A 225 1.14 -4.00 20.19
N GLU A 226 0.55 -2.81 20.31
CA GLU A 226 0.93 -1.64 19.49
C GLU A 226 2.40 -1.21 19.62
N LEU A 227 3.07 -1.72 20.65
CA LEU A 227 4.48 -1.47 20.95
C LEU A 227 5.41 -2.59 20.47
N GLU A 228 4.87 -3.70 19.98
CA GLU A 228 5.64 -4.84 19.50
C GLU A 228 5.66 -4.88 17.97
N GLY A 229 6.84 -5.12 17.40
CA GLY A 229 6.99 -5.25 15.96
C GLY A 229 6.34 -6.52 15.43
N TYR A 230 5.96 -6.51 14.16
CA TYR A 230 5.41 -7.69 13.48
C TYR A 230 5.67 -7.65 11.98
N VAL A 231 5.70 -8.82 11.36
CA VAL A 231 5.87 -8.93 9.91
C VAL A 231 4.50 -9.10 9.25
N VAL A 232 4.18 -8.24 8.28
CA VAL A 232 3.03 -8.41 7.38
C VAL A 232 3.48 -9.24 6.19
N GLY A 233 3.22 -10.55 6.27
CA GLY A 233 3.58 -11.47 5.20
C GLY A 233 2.62 -11.38 4.00
N LEU A 234 3.19 -11.18 2.82
CA LEU A 234 2.48 -11.13 1.54
C LEU A 234 2.93 -12.28 0.64
N ALA A 235 2.01 -13.03 0.05
CA ALA A 235 2.39 -14.02 -0.96
C ALA A 235 2.83 -13.31 -2.24
N ALA A 236 3.93 -13.78 -2.84
CA ALA A 236 4.34 -13.34 -4.18
C ALA A 236 3.22 -13.61 -5.21
N LYS A 237 3.07 -12.72 -6.19
CA LYS A 237 2.03 -12.78 -7.23
C LYS A 237 2.61 -12.44 -8.60
N GLY A 238 2.10 -13.10 -9.64
CA GLY A 238 2.52 -12.85 -11.03
C GLY A 238 4.03 -12.99 -11.19
N ALA A 239 4.66 -12.00 -11.82
CA ALA A 239 6.10 -12.01 -12.08
C ALA A 239 6.97 -12.13 -10.81
N ALA A 240 6.44 -11.79 -9.62
CA ALA A 240 7.18 -11.94 -8.37
C ALA A 240 7.51 -13.41 -8.03
N HIS A 241 6.82 -14.40 -8.62
CA HIS A 241 7.16 -15.82 -8.45
C HIS A 241 8.56 -16.12 -8.97
N GLU A 242 8.96 -15.43 -10.03
CA GLU A 242 10.23 -15.59 -10.73
C GLU A 242 11.29 -14.59 -10.27
N ASP A 243 11.03 -13.83 -9.21
CA ASP A 243 11.97 -12.84 -8.71
C ASP A 243 13.33 -13.47 -8.38
N ARG A 244 14.39 -12.82 -8.88
CA ARG A 244 15.80 -13.11 -8.64
C ARG A 244 16.56 -11.91 -8.06
N SER A 245 15.88 -10.78 -7.86
CA SER A 245 16.49 -9.56 -7.32
C SER A 245 16.74 -9.63 -5.81
N GLY A 246 16.05 -10.54 -5.12
CA GLY A 246 16.05 -10.61 -3.66
C GLY A 246 14.91 -9.82 -3.02
N PHE A 247 14.00 -9.27 -3.81
CA PHE A 247 12.78 -8.63 -3.33
C PHE A 247 11.82 -9.65 -2.69
N VAL A 248 11.74 -10.86 -3.25
CA VAL A 248 10.94 -11.96 -2.70
C VAL A 248 11.81 -12.88 -1.85
N VAL A 249 11.47 -12.99 -0.57
CA VAL A 249 12.12 -13.92 0.36
C VAL A 249 11.69 -15.34 0.01
N LYS A 250 12.65 -16.16 -0.41
CA LYS A 250 12.41 -17.58 -0.72
C LYS A 250 12.41 -18.40 0.57
N THR A 251 11.30 -19.05 0.87
CA THR A 251 11.14 -19.99 2.00
C THR A 251 11.37 -21.43 1.55
N ALA A 252 11.80 -22.28 2.48
CA ALA A 252 12.01 -23.70 2.19
C ALA A 252 10.67 -24.43 1.94
N GLY A 253 10.66 -25.37 1.00
CA GLY A 253 9.50 -26.21 0.67
C GLY A 253 8.98 -26.00 -0.76
N GLU A 254 8.27 -27.01 -1.29
CA GLU A 254 7.66 -26.96 -2.63
C GLU A 254 6.39 -26.09 -2.64
N PRO A 255 6.07 -25.39 -3.75
CA PRO A 255 4.82 -24.64 -3.90
C PRO A 255 3.58 -25.47 -3.58
N ALA A 256 2.60 -24.88 -2.89
CA ALA A 256 1.37 -25.58 -2.46
C ALA A 256 0.64 -26.29 -3.62
N TRP A 257 0.72 -25.77 -4.85
CA TRP A 257 0.09 -26.34 -6.03
C TRP A 257 0.84 -27.55 -6.62
N LEU A 258 2.13 -27.73 -6.33
CA LEU A 258 2.89 -28.93 -6.71
C LEU A 258 2.52 -30.14 -5.84
N LYS A 259 2.08 -29.91 -4.60
CA LYS A 259 1.58 -30.98 -3.71
C LYS A 259 0.33 -31.69 -4.25
N HIS A 260 -0.43 -31.04 -5.14
CA HIS A 260 -1.61 -31.62 -5.77
C HIS A 260 -1.33 -32.27 -7.14
N ALA A 261 -0.14 -32.09 -7.72
CA ALA A 261 0.24 -32.69 -9.00
C ALA A 261 0.82 -34.11 -8.85
N ASN A 262 1.29 -34.48 -7.65
CA ASN A 262 1.87 -35.80 -7.36
C ASN A 262 0.90 -36.74 -6.62
N ALA A 263 -0.41 -36.44 -6.66
CA ALA A 263 -1.47 -37.26 -6.05
C ALA A 263 -2.45 -37.83 -7.10
N ALA A 264 -2.00 -38.04 -8.34
CA ALA A 264 -2.74 -38.70 -9.42
C ALA A 264 -2.02 -39.97 -9.88
#